data_AF-A0A944KF04-F1
#
_entry.id   AF-A0A944KF04-F1
#
_cell.length_a   1.000
_cell.length_b   1.000
_cell.length_c   1.000
_cell.angle_alpha   90.00
_cell.angle_beta   90.00
_cell.angle_gamma   90.00
#
_symmetry.space_group_name_H-M   'P 1'
#
loop_
_entity.id
_entity.type
_entity.pdbx_description
1 polymer ?
#
loop_
_entity_poly.entity_id
_entity_poly.type
_entity_poly.pdbx_seq_one_letter_code
_entity_poly.pdbx_strand_id
1 'polypeptide(L)'
;MITTEEIAAALDGADCSNLAVARTLGVGPERVRRVRAAAGMPPYQRGRRRSCETWEEAFAARTVAVENGHLQWTGPLSEHGTPLLRLGLEAETAYRYAFRIHHGRDAEGKTTPSCGYPRCVAGGHLEDRVIREERRAQEQRQQPRGVLTPPDCATWHKDVDLVAVERVMRGDYPLPELTEVEQRYAVVVMTRDADLGAEEIGERLGIAERTVTRWRAEAGLSDGRP
;
A
#
# COMPACT_ATOMS: atom_id res chain seq x y z
N MET A 1 31.99 -48.02 -14.68
CA MET A 1 30.83 -48.51 -13.89
C MET A 1 30.75 -47.65 -12.65
N ILE A 2 29.59 -47.02 -12.36
CA ILE A 2 29.44 -46.20 -11.15
C ILE A 2 29.57 -47.10 -9.91
N THR A 3 30.40 -46.70 -8.94
CA THR A 3 30.67 -47.45 -7.70
C THR A 3 29.62 -47.13 -6.62
N THR A 4 29.59 -47.96 -5.57
CA THR A 4 28.73 -47.74 -4.40
C THR A 4 29.12 -46.46 -3.64
N GLU A 5 30.42 -46.16 -3.60
CA GLU A 5 30.99 -44.98 -2.95
C GLU A 5 30.62 -43.68 -3.68
N GLU A 6 30.64 -43.68 -5.02
CA GLU A 6 30.22 -42.54 -5.84
C GLU A 6 28.72 -42.22 -5.64
N ILE A 7 27.88 -43.25 -5.48
CA ILE A 7 26.45 -43.07 -5.16
C ILE A 7 26.29 -42.50 -3.75
N ALA A 8 27.07 -42.98 -2.78
CA ALA A 8 27.03 -42.47 -1.40
C ALA A 8 27.49 -41.01 -1.30
N ALA A 9 28.56 -40.64 -2.02
CA ALA A 9 29.04 -39.27 -2.10
C ALA A 9 27.99 -38.33 -2.71
N ALA A 10 27.29 -38.78 -3.76
CA ALA A 10 26.19 -38.01 -4.36
C ALA A 10 24.94 -37.89 -3.45
N LEU A 11 24.80 -38.79 -2.46
CA LEU A 11 23.73 -38.75 -1.46
C LEU A 11 24.04 -37.85 -0.26
N ASP A 12 25.30 -37.46 -0.07
CA ASP A 12 25.76 -36.65 1.06
C ASP A 12 25.37 -35.15 0.95
N GLY A 13 24.83 -34.74 -0.20
CA GLY A 13 24.24 -33.41 -0.37
C GLY A 13 22.89 -33.28 0.36
N ALA A 14 22.73 -32.25 1.19
CA ALA A 14 21.45 -31.93 1.81
C ALA A 14 20.36 -31.76 0.72
N ASP A 15 19.25 -32.47 0.86
CA ASP A 15 18.06 -32.45 -0.03
C ASP A 15 18.13 -33.14 -1.40
N CYS A 16 19.05 -34.09 -1.61
CA CYS A 16 19.02 -34.90 -2.83
C CYS A 16 17.99 -36.06 -2.76
N SER A 17 17.06 -36.10 -3.72
CA SER A 17 16.14 -37.24 -3.88
C SER A 17 16.84 -38.43 -4.57
N ASN A 18 16.45 -39.66 -4.22
CA ASN A 18 16.98 -40.87 -4.89
C ASN A 18 16.81 -40.82 -6.41
N LEU A 19 15.72 -40.22 -6.89
CA LEU A 19 15.44 -40.07 -8.33
C LEU A 19 16.36 -39.02 -8.98
N ALA A 20 16.68 -37.94 -8.28
CA ALA A 20 17.63 -36.93 -8.76
C ALA A 20 19.03 -37.53 -8.90
N VAL A 21 19.52 -38.22 -7.85
CA VAL A 21 20.81 -38.90 -7.88
C VAL A 21 20.86 -39.99 -8.97
N ALA A 22 19.78 -40.77 -9.10
CA ALA A 22 19.65 -41.78 -10.16
C ALA A 22 19.75 -41.18 -11.56
N ARG A 23 19.07 -40.04 -11.79
CA ARG A 23 19.11 -39.33 -13.08
C ARG A 23 20.49 -38.75 -13.37
N THR A 24 21.13 -38.13 -12.38
CA THR A 24 22.46 -37.52 -12.53
C THR A 24 23.54 -38.56 -12.82
N LEU A 25 23.50 -39.71 -12.14
CA LEU A 25 24.52 -40.75 -12.27
C LEU A 25 24.17 -41.83 -13.31
N GLY A 26 22.99 -41.77 -13.94
CA GLY A 26 22.54 -42.76 -14.91
C GLY A 26 22.36 -44.17 -14.30
N VAL A 27 21.98 -44.27 -13.03
CA VAL A 27 21.79 -45.54 -12.31
C VAL A 27 20.33 -45.78 -11.97
N GLY A 28 19.92 -47.04 -11.81
CA GLY A 28 18.56 -47.37 -11.40
C GLY A 28 18.23 -46.86 -9.98
N PRO A 29 17.02 -46.30 -9.73
CA PRO A 29 16.65 -45.74 -8.43
C PRO A 29 16.66 -46.76 -7.29
N GLU A 30 16.38 -48.04 -7.56
CA GLU A 30 16.49 -49.13 -6.58
C GLU A 30 17.94 -49.42 -6.16
N ARG A 31 18.91 -49.14 -7.03
CA ARG A 31 20.33 -49.21 -6.66
C ARG A 31 20.67 -48.11 -5.68
N VAL A 32 20.26 -46.87 -5.96
CA VAL A 32 20.44 -45.73 -5.04
C VAL A 32 19.75 -45.96 -3.69
N ARG A 33 18.54 -46.53 -3.69
CA ARG A 33 17.79 -46.89 -2.47
C ARG A 33 18.56 -47.88 -1.60
N ARG A 34 19.16 -48.92 -2.19
CA ARG A 34 20.00 -49.90 -1.47
C ARG A 34 21.25 -49.25 -0.89
N VAL A 35 21.93 -48.39 -1.66
CA VAL A 35 23.12 -47.66 -1.17
C VAL A 35 22.75 -46.76 0.00
N ARG A 36 21.67 -45.99 -0.11
CA ARG A 36 21.17 -45.13 0.98
C ARG A 36 20.88 -45.93 2.26
N ALA A 37 20.20 -47.08 2.12
CA ALA A 37 19.89 -47.96 3.25
C ALA A 37 21.16 -48.59 3.88
N ALA A 38 22.10 -49.06 3.05
CA ALA A 38 23.36 -49.64 3.52
C ALA A 38 24.26 -48.59 4.22
N ALA A 39 24.18 -47.34 3.81
CA ALA A 39 24.87 -46.21 4.44
C ALA A 39 24.16 -45.70 5.71
N GLY A 40 23.04 -46.30 6.13
CA GLY A 40 22.27 -45.85 7.30
C GLY A 40 21.62 -44.47 7.13
N MET A 41 21.55 -43.95 5.90
CA MET A 41 20.98 -42.64 5.63
C MET A 41 19.44 -42.71 5.67
N PRO A 42 18.76 -41.74 6.31
CA PRO A 42 17.31 -41.72 6.36
C PRO A 42 16.72 -41.61 4.94
N PRO A 43 15.54 -42.19 4.67
CA PRO A 43 14.89 -42.05 3.38
C PRO A 43 14.62 -40.57 3.09
N TYR A 44 14.87 -40.15 1.84
CA TYR A 44 14.53 -38.80 1.41
C TYR A 44 13.02 -38.58 1.60
N GLN A 45 12.65 -37.69 2.52
CA GLN A 45 11.27 -37.35 2.79
C GLN A 45 10.78 -36.31 1.79
N ARG A 46 10.19 -36.79 0.69
CA ARG A 46 9.55 -35.92 -0.28
C ARG A 46 8.31 -35.28 0.37
N GLY A 47 8.40 -34.01 0.72
CA GLY A 47 7.23 -33.14 0.87
C GLY A 47 6.36 -33.31 2.12
N ARG A 48 6.79 -34.03 3.18
CA ARG A 48 6.18 -33.78 4.49
C ARG A 48 6.92 -32.58 5.10
N ARG A 49 6.51 -31.37 4.67
CA ARG A 49 6.90 -30.15 5.40
C ARG A 49 6.64 -30.45 6.88
N ARG A 50 7.65 -30.21 7.73
CA ARG A 50 7.52 -30.33 9.18
C ARG A 50 6.15 -29.78 9.55
N SER A 51 5.30 -30.61 10.15
CA SER A 51 3.99 -30.15 10.58
C SER A 51 4.29 -29.08 11.61
N CYS A 52 4.10 -27.81 11.24
CA CYS A 52 4.18 -26.73 12.20
C CYS A 52 3.22 -27.07 13.33
N GLU A 53 3.69 -26.94 14.57
CA GLU A 53 2.89 -27.28 15.75
C GLU A 53 2.06 -26.08 16.20
N THR A 54 2.50 -24.87 15.83
CA THR A 54 1.85 -23.61 16.19
C THR A 54 1.59 -22.74 14.97
N TRP A 55 0.63 -21.82 15.11
CA TRP A 55 0.34 -20.80 14.11
C TRP A 55 1.54 -19.89 13.85
N GLU A 56 2.34 -19.62 14.88
CA GLU A 56 3.51 -18.75 14.81
C GLU A 56 4.61 -19.37 13.95
N GLU A 57 4.92 -20.65 14.20
CA GLU A 57 5.86 -21.40 13.38
C GLU A 57 5.36 -21.52 11.93
N ALA A 58 4.06 -21.77 11.76
CA ALA A 58 3.42 -21.85 10.44
C ALA A 58 3.49 -20.54 9.65
N PHE A 59 3.41 -19.40 10.34
CA PHE A 59 3.51 -18.07 9.74
C PHE A 59 4.96 -17.70 9.45
N ALA A 60 5.87 -17.89 10.41
CA ALA A 60 7.30 -17.66 10.23
C ALA A 60 7.88 -18.47 9.08
N ALA A 61 7.50 -19.75 8.95
CA ALA A 61 7.96 -20.62 7.86
C ALA A 61 7.47 -20.21 6.46
N ARG A 62 6.53 -19.26 6.36
CA ARG A 62 5.90 -18.81 5.11
C ARG A 62 6.03 -17.31 4.90
N THR A 63 6.92 -16.67 5.65
CA THR A 63 7.21 -15.25 5.55
C THR A 63 8.69 -15.02 5.36
N VAL A 64 9.02 -14.00 4.58
CA VAL A 64 10.39 -13.55 4.34
C VAL A 64 10.42 -12.05 4.57
N ALA A 65 11.34 -11.58 5.43
CA ALA A 65 11.56 -10.16 5.63
C ALA A 65 12.16 -9.54 4.37
N VAL A 66 11.65 -8.38 4.00
CA VAL A 66 12.11 -7.59 2.84
C VAL A 66 12.45 -6.17 3.33
N GLU A 67 13.04 -5.36 2.46
CA GLU A 67 13.36 -3.96 2.69
C GLU A 67 12.16 -3.14 3.20
N ASN A 68 12.44 -2.03 3.89
CA ASN A 68 11.44 -1.09 4.41
C ASN A 68 10.40 -1.70 5.36
N GLY A 69 10.76 -2.76 6.09
CA GLY A 69 9.87 -3.41 7.06
C GLY A 69 8.75 -4.23 6.44
N HIS A 70 8.83 -4.53 5.13
CA HIS A 70 7.90 -5.44 4.48
C HIS A 70 8.13 -6.89 4.92
N LEU A 71 7.05 -7.66 4.95
CA LEU A 71 7.08 -9.09 5.23
C LEU A 71 6.32 -9.81 4.12
N GLN A 72 7.06 -10.44 3.20
CA GLN A 72 6.47 -11.07 2.03
C GLN A 72 5.93 -12.46 2.36
N TRP A 73 4.70 -12.73 1.94
CA TRP A 73 4.12 -14.07 2.03
C TRP A 73 4.62 -14.99 0.91
N THR A 74 5.19 -16.14 1.28
CA THR A 74 5.69 -17.19 0.38
C THR A 74 4.84 -18.47 0.42
N GLY A 75 3.76 -18.46 1.20
CA GLY A 75 2.85 -19.58 1.37
C GLY A 75 1.74 -19.68 0.32
N PRO A 76 0.77 -20.59 0.54
CA PRO A 76 -0.37 -20.76 -0.35
C PRO A 76 -1.27 -19.52 -0.34
N LEU A 77 -1.99 -19.35 -1.46
CA LEU A 77 -2.98 -18.30 -1.66
C LEU A 77 -4.37 -18.93 -1.83
N SER A 78 -5.42 -18.16 -1.55
CA SER A 78 -6.78 -18.51 -1.96
C SER A 78 -6.95 -18.36 -3.47
N GLU A 79 -8.11 -18.79 -3.98
CA GLU A 79 -8.50 -18.58 -5.38
C GLU A 79 -8.45 -17.11 -5.81
N HIS A 80 -8.76 -16.19 -4.89
CA HIS A 80 -8.72 -14.74 -5.13
C HIS A 80 -7.36 -14.09 -4.80
N GLY A 81 -6.30 -14.89 -4.58
CA GLY A 81 -4.96 -14.40 -4.31
C GLY A 81 -4.71 -13.96 -2.86
N THR A 82 -5.63 -14.21 -1.93
CA THR A 82 -5.45 -13.85 -0.51
C THR A 82 -4.50 -14.84 0.18
N PRO A 83 -3.45 -14.37 0.89
CA PRO A 83 -2.59 -15.23 1.70
C PRO A 83 -3.36 -16.11 2.69
N LEU A 84 -3.17 -17.42 2.60
CA LEU A 84 -3.81 -18.41 3.48
C LEU A 84 -2.80 -19.08 4.40
N LEU A 85 -3.04 -18.99 5.70
CA LEU A 85 -2.31 -19.69 6.73
C LEU A 85 -3.10 -20.94 7.14
N ARG A 86 -2.43 -22.09 7.18
CA ARG A 86 -3.05 -23.37 7.55
C ARG A 86 -2.24 -24.06 8.65
N LEU A 87 -2.96 -24.57 9.64
CA LEU A 87 -2.42 -25.36 10.74
C LEU A 87 -3.34 -26.58 10.95
N GLY A 88 -2.88 -27.78 10.58
CA GLY A 88 -3.71 -28.97 10.62
C GLY A 88 -4.95 -28.85 9.72
N LEU A 89 -6.14 -28.97 10.32
CA LEU A 89 -7.45 -28.80 9.65
C LEU A 89 -7.97 -27.36 9.71
N GLU A 90 -7.32 -26.49 10.48
CA GLU A 90 -7.72 -25.09 10.62
C GLU A 90 -7.05 -24.22 9.57
N ALA A 91 -7.78 -23.19 9.13
CA ALA A 91 -7.31 -22.21 8.17
C ALA A 91 -7.81 -20.82 8.54
N GLU A 92 -6.91 -19.84 8.45
CA GLU A 92 -7.26 -18.43 8.50
C GLU A 92 -6.42 -17.65 7.48
N THR A 93 -6.80 -16.42 7.16
CA THR A 93 -5.98 -15.59 6.29
C THR A 93 -4.72 -15.13 7.04
N ALA A 94 -3.56 -15.14 6.37
CA ALA A 94 -2.33 -14.66 6.98
C ALA A 94 -2.43 -13.17 7.40
N TYR A 95 -3.28 -12.38 6.72
CA TYR A 95 -3.57 -11.00 7.10
C TYR A 95 -4.23 -10.88 8.49
N ARG A 96 -5.28 -11.66 8.77
CA ARG A 96 -5.95 -11.62 10.08
C ARG A 96 -5.02 -12.06 11.20
N TYR A 97 -4.23 -13.11 10.97
CA TYR A 97 -3.23 -13.58 11.94
C TYR A 97 -2.18 -12.50 12.25
N ALA A 98 -1.54 -11.94 11.21
CA ALA A 98 -0.51 -10.91 11.37
C ALA A 98 -1.05 -9.63 12.01
N PHE A 99 -2.27 -9.22 11.64
CA PHE A 99 -2.95 -8.09 12.25
C PHE A 99 -3.15 -8.31 13.75
N ARG A 100 -3.64 -9.50 14.14
CA ARG A 100 -3.90 -9.85 15.54
C ARG A 100 -2.63 -9.78 16.40
N ILE A 101 -1.53 -10.32 15.91
CA ILE A 101 -0.26 -10.28 16.65
C ILE A 101 0.23 -8.84 16.82
N HIS A 102 0.15 -8.04 15.76
CA HIS A 102 0.70 -6.69 15.78
C HIS A 102 -0.14 -5.70 16.60
N HIS A 103 -1.47 -5.75 16.47
CA HIS A 103 -2.37 -4.81 17.14
C HIS A 103 -2.92 -5.32 18.48
N GLY A 104 -2.66 -6.59 18.85
CA GLY A 104 -3.15 -7.18 20.09
C GLY A 104 -4.69 -7.37 20.14
N ARG A 105 -5.37 -7.30 18.99
CA ARG A 105 -6.83 -7.47 18.87
C ARG A 105 -7.21 -8.14 17.56
N ASP A 106 -8.39 -8.76 17.51
CA ASP A 106 -8.93 -9.27 16.25
C ASP A 106 -9.30 -8.14 15.27
N ALA A 107 -9.13 -8.41 13.98
CA ALA A 107 -9.50 -7.47 12.92
C ALA A 107 -11.02 -7.38 12.75
N GLU A 108 -11.53 -6.16 12.69
CA GLU A 108 -12.93 -5.90 12.37
C GLU A 108 -13.14 -5.81 10.86
N GLY A 109 -13.91 -6.75 10.32
CA GLY A 109 -14.17 -6.85 8.89
C GLY A 109 -12.95 -7.29 8.07
N LYS A 110 -12.83 -6.76 6.85
CA LYS A 110 -11.77 -7.15 5.90
C LYS A 110 -10.45 -6.49 6.26
N THR A 111 -9.40 -7.28 6.45
CA THR A 111 -8.02 -6.78 6.56
C THR A 111 -7.41 -6.59 5.17
N THR A 112 -6.81 -5.44 4.91
CA THR A 112 -6.13 -5.13 3.65
C THR A 112 -4.75 -4.54 3.91
N PRO A 113 -3.74 -4.83 3.07
CA PRO A 113 -2.49 -4.10 3.13
C PRO A 113 -2.71 -2.63 2.75
N SER A 114 -2.11 -1.72 3.51
CA SER A 114 -2.04 -0.28 3.21
C SER A 114 -0.80 0.10 2.41
N CYS A 115 0.19 -0.80 2.36
CA CYS A 115 1.38 -0.61 1.53
C CYS A 115 1.16 -1.13 0.09
N GLY A 116 1.95 -0.62 -0.85
CA GLY A 116 1.97 -1.09 -2.24
C GLY A 116 2.75 -2.38 -2.49
N TYR A 117 3.40 -2.97 -1.48
CA TYR A 117 4.25 -4.14 -1.67
C TYR A 117 3.42 -5.43 -1.88
N PRO A 118 3.66 -6.20 -2.96
CA PRO A 118 2.86 -7.38 -3.27
C PRO A 118 2.87 -8.43 -2.17
N ARG A 119 1.68 -8.83 -1.71
CA ARG A 119 1.48 -9.89 -0.69
C ARG A 119 2.20 -9.61 0.64
N CYS A 120 2.33 -8.34 1.00
CA CYS A 120 2.87 -7.94 2.30
C CYS A 120 1.91 -8.33 3.43
N VAL A 121 2.40 -9.12 4.39
CA VAL A 121 1.69 -9.54 5.61
C VAL A 121 2.30 -8.90 6.87
N ALA A 122 3.10 -7.84 6.73
CA ALA A 122 3.66 -7.13 7.88
C ALA A 122 2.53 -6.45 8.66
N GLY A 123 2.41 -6.76 9.96
CA GLY A 123 1.28 -6.30 10.78
C GLY A 123 1.05 -4.79 10.76
N GLY A 124 2.11 -3.97 10.82
CA GLY A 124 2.02 -2.50 10.76
C GLY A 124 1.63 -1.94 9.39
N HIS A 125 1.59 -2.77 8.35
CA HIS A 125 1.10 -2.40 7.02
C HIS A 125 -0.30 -2.96 6.75
N LEU A 126 -0.99 -3.50 7.76
CA LEU A 126 -2.34 -4.05 7.61
C LEU A 126 -3.35 -3.15 8.31
N GLU A 127 -4.48 -2.95 7.64
CA GLU A 127 -5.58 -2.15 8.17
C GLU A 127 -6.88 -2.94 8.11
N ASP A 128 -7.67 -2.84 9.17
CA ASP A 128 -9.03 -3.35 9.22
C ASP A 128 -10.04 -2.25 8.86
N ARG A 129 -11.34 -2.51 9.02
CA ARG A 129 -12.37 -1.52 8.68
C ARG A 129 -12.24 -0.24 9.51
N VAL A 130 -12.02 -0.38 10.82
CA VAL A 130 -11.98 0.75 11.76
C VAL A 130 -10.82 1.69 11.43
N ILE A 131 -9.60 1.15 11.27
CA ILE A 131 -8.42 1.96 10.93
C ILE A 131 -8.61 2.70 9.59
N ARG A 132 -9.21 2.04 8.58
CA ARG A 132 -9.51 2.69 7.29
C ARG A 132 -10.56 3.78 7.39
N GLU A 133 -11.51 3.66 8.30
CA GLU A 133 -12.53 4.69 8.53
C GLU A 133 -11.94 5.88 9.29
N GLU A 134 -11.13 5.64 10.31
CA GLU A 134 -10.39 6.67 11.05
C GLU A 134 -9.45 7.45 10.14
N ARG A 135 -8.64 6.77 9.31
CA ARG A 135 -7.77 7.44 8.34
C ARG A 135 -8.58 8.33 7.39
N ARG A 136 -9.67 7.82 6.80
CA ARG A 136 -10.53 8.61 5.91
C ARG A 136 -11.15 9.81 6.62
N ALA A 137 -11.59 9.65 7.86
CA ALA A 137 -12.12 10.76 8.66
C ALA A 137 -11.04 11.80 8.98
N GLN A 138 -9.82 11.36 9.26
CA GLN A 138 -8.67 12.24 9.51
C GLN A 138 -8.27 13.00 8.24
N GLU A 139 -8.16 12.32 7.10
CA GLU A 139 -7.92 12.93 5.78
C GLU A 139 -8.99 13.99 5.48
N GLN A 140 -10.27 13.68 5.69
CA GLN A 140 -11.37 14.64 5.49
C GLN A 140 -11.31 15.84 6.44
N ARG A 141 -10.83 15.66 7.68
CA ARG A 141 -10.63 16.76 8.64
C ARG A 141 -9.45 17.65 8.26
N GLN A 142 -8.38 17.05 7.74
CA GLN A 142 -7.18 17.77 7.29
C GLN A 142 -7.37 18.42 5.92
N GLN A 143 -8.32 17.92 5.12
CA GLN A 143 -8.63 18.48 3.83
C GLN A 143 -9.10 19.93 4.03
N PRO A 144 -8.39 20.92 3.49
CA PRO A 144 -8.70 22.31 3.74
C PRO A 144 -10.09 22.61 3.15
N ARG A 145 -11.05 22.90 4.03
CA ARG A 145 -12.40 23.31 3.62
C ARG A 145 -12.28 24.61 2.82
N GLY A 146 -12.82 24.63 1.61
CA GLY A 146 -12.91 25.84 0.79
C GLY A 146 -11.72 26.16 -0.10
N VAL A 147 -10.66 25.35 -0.11
CA VAL A 147 -9.55 25.55 -1.07
C VAL A 147 -9.86 24.77 -2.34
N LEU A 148 -10.39 25.48 -3.33
CA LEU A 148 -10.40 25.03 -4.71
C LEU A 148 -8.93 24.98 -5.19
N THR A 149 -8.23 23.87 -4.95
CA THR A 149 -6.98 23.62 -5.69
C THR A 149 -7.39 22.90 -6.96
N PRO A 150 -7.48 23.59 -8.11
CA PRO A 150 -7.80 22.92 -9.35
C PRO A 150 -6.67 21.95 -9.74
N PRO A 151 -6.96 20.87 -10.47
CA PRO A 151 -5.93 20.05 -11.08
C PRO A 151 -5.03 20.88 -11.99
N ASP A 152 -3.75 20.51 -12.09
CA ASP A 152 -2.83 21.09 -13.08
C ASP A 152 -3.49 21.05 -14.47
N CYS A 153 -3.40 22.17 -15.21
CA CYS A 153 -3.99 22.40 -16.54
C CYS A 153 -5.53 22.33 -16.68
N ALA A 154 -6.29 22.28 -15.58
CA ALA A 154 -7.73 22.45 -15.66
C ALA A 154 -8.08 23.88 -16.11
N THR A 155 -8.95 24.00 -17.11
CA THR A 155 -9.55 25.29 -17.52
C THR A 155 -10.90 25.53 -16.83
N TRP A 156 -11.50 24.50 -16.23
CA TRP A 156 -12.78 24.54 -15.52
C TRP A 156 -12.74 23.66 -14.27
N HIS A 157 -13.23 24.14 -13.12
CA HIS A 157 -13.29 23.34 -11.88
C HIS A 157 -14.45 23.75 -10.95
N LYS A 158 -15.36 22.81 -10.65
CA LYS A 158 -16.53 23.03 -9.76
C LYS A 158 -17.28 24.33 -10.08
N ASP A 159 -17.69 24.47 -11.33
CA ASP A 159 -18.44 25.63 -11.85
C ASP A 159 -17.67 26.96 -11.86
N VAL A 160 -16.34 26.89 -11.83
CA VAL A 160 -15.43 28.04 -12.00
C VAL A 160 -14.70 27.92 -13.34
N ASP A 161 -14.80 28.93 -14.20
CA ASP A 161 -13.89 29.12 -15.33
C ASP A 161 -12.55 29.67 -14.83
N LEU A 162 -11.54 28.80 -14.77
CA LEU A 162 -10.22 29.14 -14.24
C LEU A 162 -9.47 30.10 -15.17
N VAL A 163 -9.77 30.05 -16.47
CA VAL A 163 -9.16 30.94 -17.47
C VAL A 163 -9.73 32.34 -17.33
N ALA A 164 -11.04 32.46 -17.09
CA ALA A 164 -11.66 33.76 -16.83
C ALA A 164 -11.07 34.42 -15.57
N VAL A 165 -10.93 33.65 -14.49
CA VAL A 165 -10.30 34.12 -13.23
C VAL A 165 -8.84 34.54 -13.46
N GLU A 166 -8.04 33.72 -14.16
CA GLU A 166 -6.64 34.05 -14.47
C GLU A 166 -6.53 35.34 -15.31
N ARG A 167 -7.41 35.55 -16.31
CA ARG A 167 -7.42 36.78 -17.11
C ARG A 167 -7.73 38.01 -16.28
N VAL A 168 -8.68 37.93 -15.35
CA VAL A 168 -8.97 39.02 -14.41
C VAL A 168 -7.81 39.26 -13.45
N MET A 169 -7.15 38.20 -12.98
CA MET A 169 -5.94 38.31 -12.17
C MET A 169 -4.81 39.03 -12.89
N ARG A 170 -4.61 38.78 -14.19
CA ARG A 170 -3.56 39.44 -14.99
C ARG A 170 -3.93 40.85 -15.45
N GLY A 171 -5.20 41.22 -15.41
CA GLY A 171 -5.69 42.49 -15.96
C GLY A 171 -5.76 42.48 -17.49
N ASP A 172 -5.96 41.31 -18.11
CA ASP A 172 -5.94 41.14 -19.56
C ASP A 172 -7.27 41.57 -20.21
N TYR A 173 -7.32 42.79 -20.74
CA TYR A 173 -8.52 43.36 -21.36
C TYR A 173 -8.91 42.66 -22.70
N PRO A 174 -10.22 42.52 -23.01
CA PRO A 174 -11.36 42.87 -22.16
C PRO A 174 -11.54 41.87 -21.01
N LEU A 175 -11.84 42.39 -19.81
CA LEU A 175 -12.04 41.57 -18.62
C LEU A 175 -13.36 40.80 -18.73
N PRO A 176 -13.36 39.46 -18.54
CA PRO A 176 -14.60 38.69 -18.52
C PRO A 176 -15.44 39.03 -17.28
N GLU A 177 -16.76 38.96 -17.40
CA GLU A 177 -17.66 39.01 -16.25
C GLU A 177 -17.54 37.70 -15.46
N LEU A 178 -17.21 37.80 -14.17
CA LEU A 178 -17.12 36.65 -13.28
C LEU A 178 -18.42 36.48 -12.49
N THR A 179 -18.88 35.24 -12.38
CA THR A 179 -19.94 34.83 -11.45
C THR A 179 -19.50 34.98 -9.99
N GLU A 180 -20.43 34.99 -9.04
CA GLU A 180 -20.07 35.09 -7.61
C GLU A 180 -19.13 33.96 -7.15
N VAL A 181 -19.30 32.75 -7.71
CA VAL A 181 -18.45 31.59 -7.39
C VAL A 181 -17.02 31.83 -7.89
N GLU A 182 -16.86 32.34 -9.11
CA GLU A 182 -15.57 32.71 -9.70
C GLU A 182 -14.92 33.89 -8.97
N GLN A 183 -15.69 34.90 -8.57
CA GLN A 183 -15.19 36.03 -7.78
C GLN A 183 -14.67 35.56 -6.41
N ARG A 184 -15.42 34.70 -5.71
CA ARG A 184 -14.97 34.10 -4.43
C ARG A 184 -13.67 33.33 -4.61
N TYR A 185 -13.59 32.55 -5.70
CA TYR A 185 -12.37 31.82 -6.03
C TYR A 185 -11.19 32.75 -6.30
N ALA A 186 -11.39 33.78 -7.13
CA ALA A 186 -10.37 34.78 -7.45
C ALA A 186 -9.84 35.47 -6.18
N VAL A 187 -10.70 35.83 -5.22
CA VAL A 187 -10.27 36.40 -3.93
C VAL A 187 -9.29 35.47 -3.19
N VAL A 188 -9.59 34.17 -3.12
CA VAL A 188 -8.73 33.19 -2.42
C VAL A 188 -7.38 33.08 -3.11
N VAL A 189 -7.36 32.95 -4.45
CA VAL A 189 -6.13 32.80 -5.23
C VAL A 189 -5.29 34.07 -5.18
N MET A 190 -5.88 35.25 -5.42
CA MET A 190 -5.17 36.53 -5.36
C MET A 190 -4.58 36.82 -3.97
N THR A 191 -5.25 36.36 -2.90
CA THR A 191 -4.73 36.52 -1.53
C THR A 191 -3.55 35.59 -1.24
N ARG A 192 -3.58 34.36 -1.74
CA ARG A 192 -2.54 33.35 -1.46
C ARG A 192 -1.32 33.45 -2.37
N ASP A 193 -1.58 33.62 -3.66
CA ASP A 193 -0.57 33.41 -4.69
C ASP A 193 0.05 34.73 -5.17
N ALA A 194 -0.70 35.83 -5.05
CA ALA A 194 -0.26 37.16 -5.47
C ALA A 194 -0.07 38.16 -4.31
N ASP A 195 -0.40 37.76 -3.07
CA ASP A 195 -0.27 38.59 -1.85
C ASP A 195 -0.90 39.99 -1.98
N LEU A 196 -2.01 40.10 -2.73
CA LEU A 196 -2.67 41.38 -2.98
C LEU A 196 -3.49 41.85 -1.78
N GLY A 197 -3.61 43.16 -1.59
CA GLY A 197 -4.48 43.75 -0.57
C GLY A 197 -5.97 43.58 -0.89
N ALA A 198 -6.85 43.65 0.13
CA ALA A 198 -8.30 43.52 -0.06
C ALA A 198 -8.89 44.63 -0.96
N GLU A 199 -8.36 45.84 -0.85
CA GLU A 199 -8.70 47.00 -1.69
C GLU A 199 -8.39 46.73 -3.16
N GLU A 200 -7.15 46.33 -3.47
CA GLU A 200 -6.72 46.03 -4.85
C GLU A 200 -7.50 44.87 -5.47
N ILE A 201 -7.78 43.82 -4.69
CA ILE A 201 -8.62 42.72 -5.14
C ILE A 201 -10.04 43.21 -5.46
N GLY A 202 -10.61 44.09 -4.62
CA GLY A 202 -11.92 44.68 -4.84
C GLY A 202 -11.99 45.48 -6.14
N GLU A 203 -10.97 46.29 -6.41
CA GLU A 203 -10.85 47.06 -7.66
C GLU A 203 -10.78 46.15 -8.89
N ARG A 204 -9.93 45.11 -8.86
CA ARG A 204 -9.79 44.18 -10.00
C ARG A 204 -11.05 43.39 -10.30
N LEU A 205 -11.79 42.99 -9.26
CA LEU A 205 -13.00 42.18 -9.39
C LEU A 205 -14.28 43.01 -9.53
N GLY A 206 -14.22 44.33 -9.34
CA GLY A 206 -15.40 45.19 -9.33
C GLY A 206 -16.33 44.94 -8.14
N ILE A 207 -15.78 44.54 -6.98
CA ILE A 207 -16.54 44.27 -5.75
C ILE A 207 -16.02 45.12 -4.59
N ALA A 208 -16.89 45.36 -3.60
CA ALA A 208 -16.50 46.14 -2.43
C ALA A 208 -15.45 45.41 -1.56
N GLU A 209 -14.46 46.14 -1.04
CA GLU A 209 -13.41 45.63 -0.13
C GLU A 209 -13.98 44.80 1.02
N ARG A 210 -15.07 45.28 1.67
CA ARG A 210 -15.75 44.54 2.74
C ARG A 210 -16.21 43.13 2.34
N THR A 211 -16.54 42.93 1.06
CA THR A 211 -16.93 41.62 0.51
C THR A 211 -15.71 40.71 0.42
N VAL A 212 -14.56 41.26 0.00
CA VAL A 212 -13.27 40.57 -0.04
C VAL A 212 -12.85 40.13 1.36
N THR A 213 -12.86 41.04 2.35
CA THR A 213 -12.52 40.73 3.74
C THR A 213 -13.42 39.63 4.32
N ARG A 214 -14.73 39.71 4.06
CA ARG A 214 -15.68 38.67 4.49
C ARG A 214 -15.33 37.31 3.89
N TRP A 215 -15.08 37.24 2.58
CA TRP A 215 -14.75 35.98 1.91
C TRP A 215 -13.38 35.42 2.33
N ARG A 216 -12.40 36.29 2.64
CA ARG A 216 -11.13 35.87 3.25
C ARG A 216 -11.35 35.21 4.61
N ALA A 217 -12.14 35.84 5.47
CA ALA A 217 -12.46 35.27 6.79
C ALA A 217 -13.18 33.92 6.67
N GLU A 218 -14.13 33.78 5.74
CA GLU A 218 -14.80 32.51 5.44
C GLU A 218 -13.82 31.43 4.94
N ALA A 219 -12.79 31.82 4.18
CA ALA A 219 -11.73 30.94 3.68
C ALA A 219 -10.59 30.70 4.69
N GLY A 220 -10.67 31.27 5.90
CA GLY A 220 -9.62 31.17 6.92
C GLY A 220 -8.32 31.89 6.55
N LEU A 221 -8.39 32.93 5.71
CA LEU A 221 -7.27 33.76 5.29
C LEU A 221 -7.27 35.08 6.07
N SER A 222 -6.11 35.48 6.59
CA SER A 222 -5.90 36.79 7.19
C SER A 222 -5.32 37.77 6.17
N ASP A 223 -5.50 39.07 6.41
CA ASP A 223 -5.09 40.13 5.47
C ASP A 223 -3.58 40.38 5.43
N GLY A 224 -2.76 39.58 6.14
CA GLY A 224 -1.29 39.67 6.13
C GLY A 224 -0.68 41.00 6.62
N ARG A 225 -1.48 42.06 6.80
CA ARG A 225 -1.04 43.30 7.42
C ARG A 225 -0.71 43.04 8.90
N PRO A 226 0.48 43.44 9.37
CA PRO A 226 0.80 43.39 10.80
C PRO A 226 -0.15 44.25 11.63
#